data_AF-A0A1Y4UQ80-F1
#
_entry.id   AF-A0A1Y4UQ80-F1
#
_cell.length_a   1.000
_cell.length_b   1.000
_cell.length_c   1.000
_cell.angle_alpha   90.00
_cell.angle_beta   90.00
_cell.angle_gamma   90.00
#
_symmetry.space_group_name_H-M   'P 1'
#
loop_
_entity.id
_entity.type
_entity.pdbx_description
1 polymer ?
#
loop_
_entity_poly.entity_id
_entity_poly.type
_entity_poly.pdbx_seq_one_letter_code
_entity_poly.pdbx_strand_id
1 'polypeptide(L)'
;MNSDNLIQLMIIVCFIILVGVIFSGVFKFIFRFLLNGAIGYFIFTLMNTAGFSIGGNIVTLVLSGFLGIPGIFAIIAVNAII
;
A
#
# COMPACT_ATOMS: atom_id res chain seq x y z
N MET A 1 43.64 13.18 -9.76
CA MET A 1 42.69 12.19 -9.22
C MET A 1 43.02 10.85 -9.88
N ASN A 2 43.37 9.82 -9.10
CA ASN A 2 43.69 8.51 -9.68
C ASN A 2 42.46 7.90 -10.33
N SER A 3 42.68 7.24 -11.47
CA SER A 3 41.68 6.50 -12.25
C SER A 3 40.85 5.54 -11.38
N ASP A 4 41.49 4.97 -10.36
CA ASP A 4 40.89 4.02 -9.43
C ASP A 4 39.76 4.66 -8.59
N ASN A 5 39.91 5.92 -8.20
CA ASN A 5 38.88 6.64 -7.43
C ASN A 5 37.65 6.96 -8.30
N LEU A 6 37.83 7.19 -9.59
CA LEU A 6 36.72 7.42 -10.53
C LEU A 6 35.92 6.13 -10.78
N ILE A 7 36.61 5.01 -10.97
CA ILE A 7 35.96 3.70 -11.16
C ILE A 7 35.21 3.29 -9.89
N GLN A 8 35.82 3.49 -8.71
CA GLN A 8 35.19 3.17 -7.44
C GLN A 8 33.93 4.01 -7.21
N LEU A 9 33.94 5.30 -7.58
CA LEU A 9 32.76 6.17 -7.51
C LEU A 9 31.63 5.65 -8.41
N MET A 10 31.93 5.27 -9.66
CA MET A 10 30.93 4.76 -10.60
C MET A 10 30.27 3.47 -10.09
N ILE A 11 31.06 2.56 -9.51
CA ILE A 11 30.55 1.31 -8.93
C ILE A 11 29.60 1.62 -7.76
N ILE A 12 29.99 2.53 -6.86
CA ILE A 12 29.16 2.92 -5.71
C ILE A 12 27.84 3.53 -6.17
N VAL A 13 27.88 4.45 -7.15
CA VAL A 13 26.67 5.09 -7.69
C VAL A 13 25.74 4.04 -8.34
N CYS A 14 26.28 3.12 -9.14
CA CYS A 14 25.50 2.02 -9.72
C CYS A 14 24.87 1.14 -8.65
N PHE A 15 25.60 0.83 -7.57
CA PHE A 15 25.09 0.00 -6.48
C PHE A 15 23.96 0.70 -5.71
N ILE A 16 24.08 2.00 -5.45
CA ILE A 16 23.02 2.80 -4.80
C ILE A 16 21.76 2.82 -5.67
N ILE A 17 21.90 3.02 -6.98
CA ILE A 17 20.76 3.01 -7.91
C ILE A 17 20.10 1.63 -7.92
N LEU A 18 20.88 0.55 -7.99
CA LEU A 18 20.38 -0.82 -7.98
C LEU A 18 19.56 -1.11 -6.70
N VAL A 19 20.13 -0.79 -5.54
CA VAL A 19 19.45 -0.94 -4.24
C VAL A 19 18.19 -0.09 -4.18
N GLY A 20 18.26 1.15 -4.65
CA GLY A 20 17.13 2.07 -4.71
C GLY A 20 15.97 1.54 -5.58
N VAL A 21 16.28 0.98 -6.75
CA VAL A 21 15.28 0.40 -7.65
C VAL A 21 14.59 -0.81 -7.03
N ILE A 22 15.35 -1.71 -6.39
CA ILE A 22 14.82 -2.90 -5.71
C ILE A 22 13.88 -2.49 -4.55
N PHE A 23 14.32 -1.54 -3.72
CA PHE A 23 13.50 -1.03 -2.62
C PHE A 23 12.28 -0.22 -3.10
N SER A 24 12.35 0.42 -4.27
CA SER A 24 11.23 1.20 -4.80
C SER A 24 9.97 0.37 -5.00
N GLY A 25 10.10 -0.92 -5.38
CA GLY A 25 8.97 -1.83 -5.53
C GLY A 25 8.25 -2.09 -4.21
N VAL A 26 9.02 -2.36 -3.15
CA VAL A 26 8.50 -2.62 -1.80
C VAL A 26 7.87 -1.35 -1.22
N PHE A 27 8.54 -0.21 -1.34
CA PHE A 27 8.03 1.06 -0.85
C PHE A 27 6.72 1.47 -1.55
N LYS A 28 6.64 1.25 -2.86
CA LYS A 28 5.42 1.50 -3.65
C LYS A 28 4.28 0.58 -3.24
N PHE A 29 4.58 -0.68 -2.90
CA PHE A 29 3.58 -1.61 -2.37
C PHE A 29 3.05 -1.17 -1.01
N ILE A 30 3.94 -0.84 -0.07
CA ILE A 30 3.56 -0.36 1.28
C ILE A 30 2.74 0.93 1.17
N PHE A 31 3.17 1.88 0.36
CA PHE A 31 2.44 3.14 0.18
C PHE A 31 1.04 2.90 -0.40
N ARG A 32 0.91 2.03 -1.40
CA ARG A 32 -0.40 1.64 -1.95
C ARG A 32 -1.27 0.92 -0.92
N PHE A 33 -0.70 0.03 -0.12
CA PHE A 33 -1.41 -0.67 0.96
C PHE A 33 -1.97 0.33 1.97
N LEU A 34 -1.14 1.27 2.42
CA LEU A 34 -1.53 2.29 3.40
C LEU A 34 -2.64 3.20 2.85
N LEU A 35 -2.49 3.64 1.61
CA LEU A 35 -3.44 4.53 0.95
C LEU A 35 -4.78 3.83 0.68
N ASN A 36 -4.74 2.58 0.23
CA ASN A 36 -5.95 1.76 0.05
C ASN A 36 -6.63 1.45 1.39
N GLY A 37 -5.89 1.11 2.44
CA GLY A 37 -6.43 0.86 3.76
C GLY A 37 -7.09 2.10 4.37
N ALA A 38 -6.48 3.28 4.20
CA ALA A 38 -7.05 4.55 4.64
C ALA A 38 -8.34 4.89 3.89
N ILE A 39 -8.37 4.71 2.57
CA ILE A 39 -9.58 4.89 1.75
C ILE A 39 -10.67 3.91 2.17
N GLY A 40 -10.33 2.62 2.35
CA GLY A 40 -11.27 1.60 2.79
C GLY A 40 -11.88 1.93 4.14
N TYR A 41 -11.06 2.33 5.11
CA TYR A 41 -11.53 2.79 6.41
C TYR A 41 -12.49 3.98 6.30
N PHE A 42 -12.12 4.98 5.50
CA PHE A 42 -12.96 6.17 5.32
C PHE A 42 -14.32 5.81 4.72
N ILE A 43 -14.35 4.94 3.70
CA ILE A 43 -15.59 4.42 3.09
C ILE A 43 -16.41 3.66 4.12
N PHE A 44 -15.80 2.76 4.90
CA PHE A 44 -16.52 2.02 5.93
C PHE A 44 -17.10 2.94 7.02
N THR A 45 -16.37 3.97 7.45
CA THR A 45 -16.90 4.96 8.42
C THR A 45 -18.09 5.73 7.85
N LEU A 46 -18.06 6.11 6.56
CA LEU A 46 -19.17 6.76 5.87
C LEU A 46 -20.40 5.85 5.76
N MET A 47 -20.20 4.58 5.40
CA MET A 47 -21.29 3.61 5.32
C MET A 47 -21.91 3.32 6.69
N ASN A 48 -21.08 3.30 7.74
CA ASN A 48 -21.56 3.18 9.13
C ASN A 48 -22.44 4.37 9.54
N THR A 49 -22.04 5.59 9.20
CA THR A 49 -22.92 6.77 9.41
C THR A 49 -24.20 6.74 8.57
N ALA A 50 -24.22 6.03 7.44
CA ALA A 50 -25.40 5.83 6.61
C ALA A 50 -26.32 4.68 7.07
N GLY A 51 -26.00 4.03 8.21
CA GLY A 51 -26.81 2.95 8.79
C GLY A 51 -26.42 1.53 8.35
N PHE A 52 -25.37 1.38 7.54
CA PHE A 52 -24.81 0.06 7.23
C PHE A 52 -23.86 -0.35 8.35
N SER A 53 -24.18 -1.42 9.09
CA SER A 53 -23.34 -1.96 10.17
C SER A 53 -22.12 -2.70 9.62
N ILE A 54 -21.28 -2.01 8.85
CA ILE A 54 -20.01 -2.54 8.41
C ILE A 54 -19.01 -2.22 9.52
N GLY A 55 -18.65 -3.27 10.28
CA GLY A 55 -17.67 -3.17 11.35
C GLY A 55 -16.35 -2.64 10.81
N GLY A 56 -16.00 -1.40 11.18
CA GLY A 56 -14.67 -0.84 11.01
C GLY A 56 -13.71 -1.54 11.98
N ASN A 57 -13.30 -2.75 11.63
CA ASN A 57 -12.41 -3.59 12.43
C ASN A 57 -11.02 -3.62 11.77
N ILE A 58 -9.99 -3.94 12.56
CA ILE A 58 -8.61 -4.04 12.09
C ILE A 58 -8.51 -5.05 10.91
N VAL A 59 -9.34 -6.09 10.93
CA VAL A 59 -9.43 -7.10 9.87
C VAL A 59 -9.90 -6.50 8.54
N THR A 60 -10.90 -5.61 8.53
CA THR A 60 -11.38 -4.96 7.30
C THR A 60 -10.39 -3.89 6.80
N LEU A 61 -9.65 -3.25 7.71
CA LEU A 61 -8.53 -2.36 7.36
C LEU A 61 -7.39 -3.11 6.66
N VAL A 62 -7.00 -4.27 7.19
CA VAL A 62 -5.92 -5.09 6.63
C VAL A 62 -6.34 -5.70 5.29
N LEU A 63 -7.57 -6.19 5.17
CA LEU A 63 -8.10 -6.73 3.92
C LEU A 63 -8.25 -5.65 2.84
N SER A 64 -8.72 -4.45 3.19
CA SER A 64 -8.82 -3.33 2.25
C SER A 64 -7.45 -2.78 1.84
N GLY A 65 -6.47 -2.76 2.74
CA GLY A 65 -5.09 -2.46 2.39
C GLY A 65 -4.50 -3.48 1.42
N PHE A 66 -4.73 -4.77 1.65
CA PHE A 66 -4.11 -5.86 0.88
C PHE A 66 -4.76 -6.07 -0.49
N LEU A 67 -6.11 -6.12 -0.54
CA LEU A 67 -6.86 -6.28 -1.78
C LEU A 67 -7.06 -4.96 -2.53
N GLY A 68 -6.92 -3.82 -1.86
CA GLY A 68 -7.20 -2.51 -2.44
C GLY A 68 -8.69 -2.23 -2.63
N ILE A 69 -8.96 -1.27 -3.52
CA ILE A 69 -10.32 -0.86 -3.95
C ILE A 69 -11.25 -2.05 -4.27
N PRO A 70 -10.85 -3.07 -5.05
CA PRO A 70 -11.76 -4.19 -5.34
C PRO A 70 -12.11 -5.02 -4.09
N GLY A 71 -11.22 -5.12 -3.10
CA GLY A 71 -11.51 -5.78 -1.83
C GLY A 71 -12.51 -5.03 -0.97
N ILE A 72 -12.47 -3.70 -1.00
CA ILE A 72 -13.44 -2.84 -0.30
C ILE A 72 -14.85 -3.10 -0.84
N PHE A 73 -15.02 -3.11 -2.17
CA PHE A 73 -16.31 -3.42 -2.80
C PHE A 73 -16.79 -4.84 -2.50
N ALA A 74 -15.89 -5.83 -2.47
CA ALA A 74 -16.26 -7.20 -2.13
C ALA A 74 -16.79 -7.32 -0.69
N ILE A 75 -16.16 -6.66 0.28
CA ILE A 75 -16.62 -6.66 1.69
C ILE A 75 -17.98 -5.98 1.81
N ILE A 76 -18.19 -4.85 1.12
CA ILE A 76 -19.48 -4.15 1.10
C ILE A 76 -20.56 -5.02 0.47
N ALA A 77 -20.28 -5.67 -0.67
CA ALA A 77 -21.22 -6.54 -1.36
C ALA A 77 -21.62 -7.75 -0.50
N VAL A 78 -20.67 -8.41 0.16
CA VAL A 78 -20.95 -9.53 1.07
C VAL A 78 -21.81 -9.08 2.25
N ASN A 79 -21.52 -7.91 2.84
CA ASN A 79 -22.33 -7.36 3.93
C ASN A 79 -23.74 -6.94 3.46
N ALA A 80 -23.90 -6.49 2.21
CA ALA A 80 -25.21 -6.16 1.66
C ALA A 80 -26.11 -7.38 1.34
N ILE A 81 -25.53 -8.59 1.26
CA ILE A 81 -26.24 -9.83 0.91
C ILE A 81 -26.63 -10.65 2.15
N ILE A 82 -25.95 -10.44 3.28
CA ILE A 82 -26.15 -11.14 4.57
C ILE A 82 -27.01 -10.29 5.50
#